data_AF-H6W903-F1
#
_entry.id   AF-H6W903-F1
#
_cell.length_a   1.000
_cell.length_b   1.000
_cell.length_c   1.000
_cell.angle_alpha   90.00
_cell.angle_beta   90.00
_cell.angle_gamma   90.00
#
_symmetry.space_group_name_H-M   'P 1'
#
loop_
_entity.id
_entity.type
_entity.pdbx_description
1 polymer ?
#
loop_
_entity_poly.entity_id
_entity_poly.type
_entity_poly.pdbx_seq_one_letter_code
_entity_poly.pdbx_strand_id
1 'polypeptide(L)'
;LQVGFPALYMTGAGTTASRLGMADLGIAHLSDMKDHAEMIANLDPFGPPLIADMDTGYGGPLIVDKAVKAYIRAGVAGFHIEDQIQNKRCG
;
A
#
# COMPACT_ATOMS: atom_id res chain seq x y z
N LEU A 1 -10.88 13.73 -0.90
CA LEU A 1 -12.20 13.50 -1.55
C LEU A 1 -12.85 14.77 -2.09
N GLN A 2 -12.85 15.87 -1.34
CA GLN A 2 -13.54 17.13 -1.69
C GLN A 2 -13.20 17.73 -3.07
N VAL A 3 -11.97 17.54 -3.57
CA VAL A 3 -11.55 18.03 -4.91
C VAL A 3 -12.15 17.22 -6.06
N GLY A 4 -12.71 16.03 -5.79
CA GLY A 4 -13.45 15.24 -6.78
C GLY A 4 -12.58 14.44 -7.77
N PHE A 5 -11.35 14.09 -7.39
CA PHE A 5 -10.53 13.19 -8.21
C PHE A 5 -11.18 11.79 -8.35
N PRO A 6 -11.10 11.16 -9.54
CA PRO A 6 -11.81 9.91 -9.81
C PRO A 6 -11.09 8.67 -9.26
N ALA A 7 -9.87 8.81 -8.73
CA ALA A 7 -9.07 7.73 -8.15
C ALA A 7 -8.09 8.30 -7.12
N LEU A 8 -7.63 7.44 -6.21
CA LEU A 8 -6.59 7.74 -5.23
C LEU A 8 -5.40 6.80 -5.43
N TYR A 9 -4.21 7.28 -5.08
CA TYR A 9 -3.00 6.47 -5.03
C TYR A 9 -2.32 6.60 -3.67
N MET A 10 -2.05 5.48 -3.01
CA MET A 10 -1.25 5.43 -1.78
C MET A 10 0.20 5.12 -2.14
N THR A 11 1.08 6.09 -1.92
CA THR A 11 2.53 5.95 -2.06
C THR A 11 3.14 5.18 -0.89
N GLY A 12 4.04 4.23 -1.16
CA GLY A 12 4.87 3.59 -0.13
C GLY A 12 5.80 4.58 0.55
N ALA A 13 6.52 5.39 -0.21
CA ALA A 13 7.40 6.43 0.36
C ALA A 13 6.67 7.41 1.29
N GLY A 14 5.49 7.89 0.89
CA GLY A 14 4.69 8.77 1.74
C GLY A 14 4.13 8.05 2.98
N THR A 15 3.83 6.77 2.87
CA THR A 15 3.42 5.95 4.02
C THR A 15 4.58 5.81 5.01
N THR A 16 5.77 5.44 4.56
CA THR A 16 6.96 5.33 5.40
C THR A 16 7.30 6.66 6.06
N ALA A 17 7.23 7.78 5.33
CA ALA A 17 7.49 9.10 5.90
C ALA A 17 6.43 9.50 6.93
N SER A 18 5.14 9.35 6.61
CA SER A 18 4.04 9.84 7.45
C SER A 18 3.75 8.95 8.66
N ARG A 19 3.92 7.62 8.52
CA ARG A 19 3.59 6.66 9.58
C ARG A 19 4.79 6.32 10.43
N LEU A 20 5.98 6.24 9.84
CA LEU A 20 7.19 5.77 10.53
C LEU A 20 8.22 6.88 10.77
N GLY A 21 8.10 8.03 10.10
CA GLY A 21 9.10 9.10 10.18
C GLY A 21 10.44 8.71 9.54
N MET A 22 10.42 7.79 8.57
CA MET A 22 11.61 7.20 7.96
C MET A 22 11.63 7.38 6.44
N ALA A 23 12.81 7.17 5.83
CA ALA A 23 12.98 7.17 4.39
C ALA A 23 12.49 5.85 3.76
N ASP A 24 12.16 5.89 2.47
CA ASP A 24 11.67 4.73 1.72
C ASP A 24 12.77 3.74 1.33
N LEU A 25 13.17 2.92 2.31
CA LEU A 25 14.27 1.96 2.20
C LEU A 25 13.82 0.53 2.59
N GLY A 26 12.58 0.17 2.26
CA GLY A 26 12.02 -1.15 2.57
C GLY A 26 11.79 -1.38 4.07
N ILE A 27 11.62 -0.31 4.83
CA ILE A 27 11.46 -0.36 6.29
C ILE A 27 10.01 -0.68 6.68
N ALA A 28 9.04 -0.20 5.90
CA ALA A 28 7.63 -0.45 6.16
C ALA A 28 7.31 -1.94 6.00
N HIS A 29 6.62 -2.51 6.99
CA HIS A 29 6.13 -3.88 6.93
C HIS A 29 4.73 -3.94 6.31
N LEU A 30 4.29 -5.16 5.96
CA LEU A 30 2.94 -5.41 5.45
C LEU A 30 1.86 -4.78 6.34
N SER A 31 1.99 -4.86 7.67
CA SER A 31 1.01 -4.26 8.60
C SER A 31 0.92 -2.75 8.44
N ASP A 32 2.05 -2.05 8.34
CA ASP A 32 2.09 -0.59 8.22
C ASP A 32 1.41 -0.13 6.93
N MET A 33 1.74 -0.81 5.84
CA MET A 33 1.24 -0.51 4.50
C MET A 33 -0.24 -0.86 4.38
N LYS A 34 -0.64 -2.08 4.79
CA LYS A 34 -2.03 -2.54 4.72
C LYS A 34 -2.95 -1.74 5.63
N ASP A 35 -2.54 -1.39 6.85
CA ASP A 35 -3.39 -0.61 7.76
C ASP A 35 -3.57 0.83 7.27
N HIS A 36 -2.56 1.39 6.60
CA HIS A 36 -2.70 2.69 5.96
C HIS A 36 -3.65 2.62 4.76
N ALA A 37 -3.47 1.61 3.90
CA ALA A 37 -4.30 1.39 2.72
C ALA A 37 -5.76 1.15 3.10
N GLU A 38 -6.02 0.34 4.13
CA GLU A 38 -7.38 0.07 4.63
C GLU A 38 -8.06 1.34 5.10
N MET A 39 -7.37 2.16 5.92
CA MET A 39 -7.94 3.42 6.37
C MET A 39 -8.31 4.33 5.19
N ILE A 40 -7.42 4.50 4.21
CA ILE A 40 -7.66 5.36 3.05
C ILE A 40 -8.82 4.82 2.19
N ALA A 41 -8.82 3.51 1.90
CA ALA A 41 -9.84 2.87 1.08
C ALA A 41 -11.24 2.98 1.69
N ASN A 42 -11.34 3.08 3.01
CA ASN A 42 -12.61 3.16 3.73
C ASN A 42 -12.99 4.59 4.18
N LEU A 43 -12.26 5.63 3.73
CA LEU A 43 -12.66 7.03 3.97
C LEU A 43 -14.03 7.36 3.34
N ASP A 44 -14.33 6.74 2.20
CA ASP A 44 -15.64 6.79 1.54
C ASP A 44 -15.88 5.46 0.79
N PRO A 45 -16.72 4.56 1.33
CA PRO A 45 -16.99 3.24 0.75
C PRO A 45 -17.61 3.28 -0.66
N PHE A 46 -18.21 4.39 -1.06
CA PHE A 46 -18.76 4.60 -2.41
C PHE A 46 -17.96 5.61 -3.22
N GLY A 47 -16.77 5.96 -2.73
CA GLY A 47 -15.89 6.97 -3.29
C GLY A 47 -14.97 6.43 -4.38
N PRO A 48 -13.93 7.20 -4.73
CA PRO A 48 -12.97 6.81 -5.75
C PRO A 48 -12.15 5.58 -5.35
N PRO A 49 -11.82 4.66 -6.28
CA PRO A 49 -10.99 3.50 -6.00
C PRO A 49 -9.58 3.90 -5.54
N LEU A 50 -9.04 3.14 -4.59
CA LEU A 50 -7.65 3.27 -4.14
C LEU A 50 -6.75 2.26 -4.86
N ILE A 51 -5.70 2.76 -5.48
CA ILE A 51 -4.53 1.98 -5.88
C ILE A 51 -3.46 2.14 -4.78
N ALA A 52 -2.92 1.05 -4.26
CA ALA A 52 -1.95 1.09 -3.17
C ALA A 52 -0.63 0.40 -3.54
N ASP A 53 0.48 1.00 -3.13
CA ASP A 53 1.80 0.38 -3.19
C ASP A 53 1.86 -0.89 -2.32
N MET A 54 2.46 -1.96 -2.85
CA MET A 54 2.69 -3.22 -2.14
C MET A 54 4.17 -3.64 -2.17
N ASP A 55 5.06 -2.70 -2.48
CA ASP A 55 6.51 -2.91 -2.59
C ASP A 55 6.81 -4.19 -3.40
N THR A 56 7.58 -5.11 -2.83
CA THR A 56 7.94 -6.41 -3.43
C THR A 56 7.04 -7.56 -2.95
N GLY A 57 5.97 -7.27 -2.19
CA GLY A 57 5.07 -8.27 -1.62
C GLY A 57 5.56 -8.91 -0.30
N TYR A 58 6.52 -8.28 0.38
CA TYR A 58 6.93 -8.52 1.77
C TYR A 58 7.54 -9.90 2.09
N GLY A 59 7.85 -10.71 1.06
CA GLY A 59 8.52 -11.99 1.23
C GLY A 59 8.32 -12.92 0.04
N GLY A 60 8.45 -14.23 0.27
CA GLY A 60 8.22 -15.24 -0.76
C GLY A 60 6.74 -15.43 -1.13
N PRO A 61 6.42 -16.36 -2.05
CA PRO A 61 5.07 -16.52 -2.61
C PRO A 61 3.95 -16.69 -1.58
N LEU A 62 4.22 -17.39 -0.46
CA LEU A 62 3.24 -17.57 0.62
C LEU A 62 2.93 -16.26 1.37
N ILE A 63 3.90 -15.35 1.46
CA ILE A 63 3.69 -14.02 2.05
C ILE A 63 2.95 -13.13 1.06
N VAL A 64 3.30 -13.19 -0.23
CA VAL A 64 2.58 -12.48 -1.29
C VAL A 64 1.09 -12.88 -1.31
N ASP A 65 0.77 -14.18 -1.25
CA ASP A 65 -0.63 -14.64 -1.17
C ASP A 65 -1.39 -14.02 0.03
N LYS A 66 -0.74 -13.96 1.19
CA LYS A 66 -1.32 -13.32 2.39
C LYS A 66 -1.50 -11.82 2.20
N ALA A 67 -0.51 -11.14 1.62
CA ALA A 67 -0.55 -9.70 1.36
C ALA A 67 -1.69 -9.35 0.39
N VAL A 68 -1.81 -10.08 -0.72
CA VAL A 68 -2.89 -9.92 -1.70
C VAL A 68 -4.25 -10.08 -1.03
N LYS A 69 -4.45 -11.16 -0.25
CA LYS A 69 -5.72 -11.38 0.47
C LYS A 69 -5.99 -10.28 1.49
N ALA A 70 -4.97 -9.74 2.14
CA ALA A 70 -5.10 -8.66 3.10
C ALA A 70 -5.52 -7.35 2.42
N TYR A 71 -4.92 -7.00 1.28
CA TYR A 71 -5.28 -5.81 0.49
C TYR A 71 -6.70 -5.90 -0.07
N ILE A 72 -7.09 -7.07 -0.59
CA ILE A 72 -8.48 -7.32 -1.05
C ILE A 72 -9.47 -7.09 0.10
N ARG A 73 -9.21 -7.66 1.28
CA ARG A 73 -10.08 -7.49 2.46
C ARG A 73 -10.12 -6.05 2.96
N ALA A 74 -9.03 -5.31 2.81
CA ALA A 74 -8.92 -3.90 3.18
C ALA A 74 -9.74 -2.96 2.25
N GLY A 75 -10.31 -3.47 1.16
CA GLY A 75 -11.06 -2.66 0.19
C GLY A 75 -10.18 -1.95 -0.84
N VAL A 76 -8.91 -2.33 -0.96
CA VAL A 76 -8.00 -1.78 -1.98
C VAL A 76 -8.44 -2.25 -3.37
N ALA A 77 -8.60 -1.32 -4.31
CA ALA A 77 -9.09 -1.61 -5.66
C ALA A 77 -7.98 -2.12 -6.61
N GLY A 78 -6.73 -1.74 -6.35
CA GLY A 78 -5.57 -2.23 -7.09
C GLY A 78 -4.28 -2.04 -6.33
N PHE A 79 -3.27 -2.83 -6.67
CA PHE A 79 -1.92 -2.70 -6.12
C PHE A 79 -0.88 -3.08 -7.16
N HIS A 80 0.36 -2.69 -6.94
CA HIS A 80 1.50 -3.09 -7.76
C HIS A 80 2.54 -3.83 -6.92
N ILE A 81 3.27 -4.74 -7.56
CA ILE A 81 4.40 -5.48 -7.01
C ILE A 81 5.59 -5.20 -7.92
N GLU A 82 6.72 -4.82 -7.34
CA GLU A 82 7.95 -4.54 -8.08
C GLU A 82 8.96 -5.69 -8.04
N ASP A 83 9.95 -5.64 -8.93
CA ASP A 83 10.97 -6.66 -9.13
C ASP A 83 12.29 -6.41 -8.36
N GLN A 84 12.27 -5.48 -7.40
CA GLN A 84 13.40 -5.24 -6.50
C GLN A 84 13.60 -6.41 -5.52
N ILE A 85 14.78 -6.42 -4.87
CA ILE A 85 14.99 -7.25 -3.68
C ILE A 85 14.13 -6.74 -2.51
N GLN A 86 13.82 -7.61 -1.55
CA GLN A 86 12.90 -7.28 -0.44
C GLN A 86 13.28 -5.99 0.33
N ASN A 87 14.58 -5.74 0.52
CA ASN A 87 15.08 -4.45 1.00
C ASN A 87 15.13 -3.45 -0.17
N LYS A 88 13.94 -3.06 -0.63
CA LYS A 88 13.77 -2.17 -1.76
C LYS A 88 14.20 -0.74 -1.43
N ARG A 89 14.35 0.08 -2.47
CA ARG A 89 14.56 1.53 -2.35
C ARG A 89 13.56 2.27 -3.22
N CYS A 90 13.41 3.57 -2.99
CA CYS A 90 12.70 4.44 -3.92
C CYS A 90 13.25 4.25 -5.36
N GLY A 91 12.36 3.96 -6.31
CA GLY A 91 12.65 3.70 -7.72
C GLY A 91 12.74 4.94 -8.59
#